data_AF-A0AAU7XW28-F1
#
_entry.id   AF-A0AAU7XW28-F1
#
_cell.length_a   1.000
_cell.length_b   1.000
_cell.length_c   1.000
_cell.angle_alpha   90.00
_cell.angle_beta   90.00
_cell.angle_gamma   90.00
#
_symmetry.space_group_name_H-M   'P 1'
#
loop_
_entity.id
_entity.type
_entity.pdbx_description
1 polymer ?
#
loop_
_entity_poly.entity_id
_entity_poly.type
_entity_poly.pdbx_seq_one_letter_code
_entity_poly.pdbx_strand_id
1 'polypeptide(L)'
;MHRQASGFTLIEVLVALAIVAVAMSAAVRAAGQMTQADGLLRDRSIALLAAQGRMAELRLEGLPGNGRKVLECDQGRLRLSCEQRVTPVGDLLQLSIRVHDRERGGPPLARLETLVARDRLQVTP
;
A
#
# COMPACT_ATOMS: atom_id res chain seq x y z
N MET A 1 -37.02 58.54 11.51
CA MET A 1 -36.04 57.82 10.67
C MET A 1 -36.51 56.38 10.52
N HIS A 2 -37.22 56.05 9.45
CA HIS A 2 -37.67 54.68 9.18
C HIS A 2 -36.51 53.88 8.58
N ARG A 3 -35.92 52.96 9.35
CA ARG A 3 -35.04 51.92 8.81
C ARG A 3 -35.89 51.04 7.90
N GLN A 4 -35.64 51.11 6.60
CA GLN A 4 -36.18 50.11 5.67
C GLN A 4 -35.54 48.78 6.06
N ALA A 5 -36.32 47.89 6.65
CA ALA A 5 -35.94 46.50 6.81
C ALA A 5 -35.85 45.93 5.39
N SER A 6 -34.63 45.69 4.93
CA SER A 6 -34.36 44.95 3.68
C SER A 6 -34.87 43.52 3.87
N GLY A 7 -36.03 43.22 3.28
CA GLY A 7 -36.54 41.86 3.24
C GLY A 7 -35.63 40.98 2.39
N PHE A 8 -35.31 39.78 2.88
CA PHE A 8 -34.59 38.76 2.12
C PHE A 8 -35.32 38.49 0.81
N THR A 9 -34.59 38.62 -0.30
CA THR A 9 -35.16 38.30 -1.60
C THR A 9 -35.14 36.79 -1.83
N LEU A 10 -36.10 36.25 -2.59
CA LEU A 10 -36.10 34.84 -2.98
C LEU A 10 -34.78 34.45 -3.68
N ILE A 11 -34.23 35.36 -4.48
CA ILE A 11 -32.98 35.14 -5.20
C ILE A 11 -31.77 34.99 -4.26
N GLU A 12 -31.74 35.69 -3.13
CA GLU A 12 -30.64 35.59 -2.16
C GLU A 12 -30.59 34.22 -1.47
N VAL A 13 -31.75 33.69 -1.06
CA VAL A 13 -31.85 32.33 -0.50
C VAL A 13 -31.50 31.28 -1.54
N LEU A 14 -31.94 31.45 -2.80
CA LEU A 14 -31.60 30.54 -3.89
C LEU A 14 -30.10 30.54 -4.19
N VAL A 15 -29.47 31.72 -4.21
CA VAL A 15 -28.02 31.83 -4.40
C VAL A 15 -27.26 31.20 -3.22
N ALA A 16 -27.69 31.44 -1.98
CA ALA A 16 -27.09 30.82 -0.81
C ALA A 16 -27.18 29.29 -0.87
N LEU A 17 -28.35 28.74 -1.19
CA LEU A 17 -28.54 27.30 -1.36
C LEU A 17 -27.71 26.74 -2.51
N ALA A 18 -27.58 27.46 -3.62
CA ALA A 18 -26.73 27.06 -4.74
C ALA A 18 -25.25 26.96 -4.31
N ILE A 19 -24.74 27.96 -3.58
CA ILE A 19 -23.36 27.94 -3.05
C ILE A 19 -23.17 26.76 -2.10
N VAL A 20 -24.11 26.54 -1.18
CA VAL A 20 -24.06 25.42 -0.22
C VAL A 20 -24.09 24.08 -0.96
N ALA A 21 -24.95 23.91 -1.97
CA ALA A 21 -25.05 22.69 -2.76
C ALA A 21 -23.73 22.37 -3.50
N VAL A 22 -23.09 23.38 -4.08
CA VAL A 22 -21.78 23.23 -4.72
C VAL A 22 -20.71 22.87 -3.69
N ALA A 23 -20.67 23.55 -2.54
CA ALA A 23 -19.73 23.27 -1.48
C ALA A 23 -19.88 21.83 -0.93
N MET A 24 -21.11 21.38 -0.68
CA MET A 24 -21.40 20.01 -0.25
C MET A 24 -21.01 18.98 -1.30
N SER A 25 -21.26 19.24 -2.59
CA SER A 25 -20.88 18.35 -3.69
C SER A 25 -19.36 18.16 -3.76
N ALA A 26 -18.59 19.24 -3.54
CA ALA A 26 -17.14 19.17 -3.45
C ALA A 26 -16.68 18.37 -2.23
N ALA A 27 -17.31 18.58 -1.06
CA ALA A 27 -16.98 17.84 0.17
C ALA A 27 -17.23 16.33 0.04
N VAL A 28 -18.36 15.91 -0.56
CA VAL A 28 -18.68 14.49 -0.82
C VAL A 28 -17.65 13.86 -1.75
N ARG A 29 -17.25 14.58 -2.82
CA ARG A 29 -16.18 14.10 -3.72
C ARG A 29 -14.86 13.93 -2.99
N ALA A 30 -14.46 14.90 -2.16
CA ALA A 30 -13.23 14.81 -1.38
C ALA A 30 -13.26 13.62 -0.40
N ALA A 31 -14.38 13.40 0.30
CA ALA A 31 -14.56 12.26 1.19
C ALA A 31 -14.47 10.92 0.41
N GLY A 32 -15.09 10.84 -0.77
CA GLY A 32 -15.01 9.66 -1.64
C GLY A 32 -13.60 9.38 -2.17
N GLN A 33 -12.80 10.41 -2.43
CA GLN A 33 -11.39 10.24 -2.82
C GLN A 33 -10.56 9.67 -1.66
N MET A 34 -10.82 10.12 -0.43
CA MET A 34 -10.12 9.65 0.76
C MET A 34 -10.39 8.16 1.04
N THR A 35 -11.65 7.73 0.96
CA THR A 35 -12.01 6.31 1.18
C THR A 35 -11.40 5.36 0.14
N GLN A 36 -11.28 5.80 -1.12
CA GLN A 36 -10.61 5.01 -2.16
C GLN A 36 -9.10 4.89 -1.90
N ALA A 37 -8.46 5.97 -1.45
CA ALA A 37 -7.03 5.97 -1.11
C ALA A 37 -6.73 5.01 0.07
N ASP A 38 -7.62 4.92 1.04
CA ASP A 38 -7.49 4.02 2.20
C ASP A 38 -7.41 2.54 1.81
N GLY A 39 -8.18 2.11 0.80
CA GLY A 39 -8.14 0.73 0.31
C GLY A 39 -6.75 0.33 -0.22
N LEU A 40 -6.13 1.18 -1.04
CA LEU A 40 -4.80 0.92 -1.58
C LEU A 40 -3.73 0.93 -0.48
N LEU A 41 -3.81 1.87 0.46
CA LEU A 41 -2.87 1.92 1.60
C LEU A 41 -3.01 0.68 2.49
N ARG A 42 -4.24 0.20 2.69
CA ARG A 42 -4.51 -1.04 3.41
C ARG A 42 -3.88 -2.24 2.71
N ASP A 43 -4.09 -2.38 1.40
CA ASP A 43 -3.52 -3.48 0.61
C ASP A 43 -1.98 -3.46 0.65
N ARG A 44 -1.36 -2.28 0.56
CA ARG A 44 0.10 -2.10 0.71
C ARG A 44 0.60 -2.48 2.09
N SER A 45 -0.10 -2.10 3.16
CA SER A 45 0.25 -2.47 4.53
C SER A 45 0.21 -3.99 4.74
N ILE A 46 -0.84 -4.64 4.23
CA ILE A 46 -0.96 -6.10 4.28
C ILE A 46 0.16 -6.77 3.47
N ALA A 47 0.48 -6.26 2.27
CA ALA A 47 1.58 -6.77 1.46
C ALA A 47 2.95 -6.61 2.16
N LEU A 48 3.17 -5.53 2.91
CA LEU A 48 4.36 -5.35 3.73
C LEU A 48 4.46 -6.39 4.85
N LEU A 49 3.34 -6.73 5.51
CA LEU A 49 3.31 -7.82 6.49
C LEU A 49 3.70 -9.16 5.86
N ALA A 50 3.16 -9.46 4.67
CA ALA A 50 3.54 -10.68 3.93
C ALA A 50 5.05 -10.71 3.60
N ALA A 51 5.59 -9.58 3.14
CA ALA A 51 7.02 -9.46 2.84
C ALA A 51 7.89 -9.63 4.10
N GLN A 52 7.50 -9.03 5.22
CA GLN A 52 8.19 -9.16 6.51
C GLN A 52 8.13 -10.60 7.04
N GLY A 53 6.97 -11.25 6.94
CA GLY A 53 6.79 -12.67 7.28
C GLY A 53 7.76 -13.54 6.48
N ARG A 54 7.84 -13.34 5.16
CA ARG A 54 8.77 -14.12 4.33
C ARG A 54 10.24 -13.83 4.65
N MET A 55 10.61 -12.57 4.95
CA MET A 55 11.97 -12.28 5.41
C MET A 55 12.28 -12.96 6.75
N ALA A 56 11.31 -13.01 7.67
CA ALA A 56 11.47 -13.67 8.96
C ALA A 56 11.66 -15.18 8.79
N GLU A 57 10.84 -15.83 7.96
CA GLU A 57 11.00 -17.25 7.59
C GLU A 57 12.41 -17.52 7.04
N LEU A 58 12.88 -16.71 6.10
CA LEU A 58 14.22 -16.84 5.51
C LEU A 58 15.36 -16.64 6.52
N ARG A 59 15.15 -15.84 7.57
CA ARG A 59 16.13 -15.72 8.66
C ARG A 59 16.18 -16.96 9.54
N LEU A 60 15.09 -17.71 9.64
CA LEU A 60 15.00 -18.93 10.43
C LEU A 60 15.45 -20.16 9.63
N GLU A 61 15.03 -20.28 8.38
CA GLU A 61 15.35 -21.39 7.47
C GLU A 61 16.78 -21.29 6.87
N GLY A 62 17.34 -20.09 6.87
CA GLY A 62 18.56 -19.75 6.14
C GLY A 62 18.26 -19.22 4.72
N LEU A 63 19.26 -18.59 4.12
CA LEU A 63 19.12 -18.03 2.78
C LEU A 63 19.10 -19.17 1.74
N PRO A 64 18.11 -19.18 0.82
CA PRO A 64 18.08 -20.15 -0.26
C PRO A 64 19.23 -19.89 -1.23
N GLY A 65 19.45 -20.86 -2.12
CA GLY A 65 20.35 -20.69 -3.26
C GLY A 65 20.02 -19.43 -4.08
N ASN A 66 21.01 -18.96 -4.82
CA ASN A 66 20.86 -17.84 -5.73
C ASN A 66 19.71 -18.05 -6.74
N GLY A 67 19.12 -16.95 -7.19
CA GLY A 67 18.08 -16.97 -8.21
C GLY A 67 16.75 -16.40 -7.74
N ARG A 68 15.69 -16.72 -8.49
CA ARG A 68 14.34 -16.21 -8.29
C ARG A 68 13.40 -17.35 -7.93
N LYS A 69 12.61 -17.18 -6.88
CA LYS A 69 11.53 -18.10 -6.51
C LYS A 69 10.25 -17.30 -6.29
N VAL A 70 9.13 -17.79 -6.81
CA VAL A 70 7.81 -17.22 -6.60
C VAL A 70 7.02 -18.21 -5.77
N LEU A 71 6.35 -17.73 -4.73
CA LEU A 71 5.55 -18.51 -3.81
C LEU A 71 4.27 -17.75 -3.43
N GLU A 72 3.25 -18.48 -3.04
CA GLU A 72 2.04 -17.89 -2.49
C GLU A 72 2.31 -17.41 -1.06
N CYS A 73 1.85 -16.21 -0.73
CA CYS A 73 2.01 -15.60 0.60
C CYS A 73 0.74 -14.85 1.01
N ASP A 74 -0.40 -15.47 0.73
CA ASP A 74 -1.74 -14.92 0.96
C ASP A 74 -1.89 -14.40 2.40
N GLN A 75 -2.58 -13.27 2.55
CA GLN A 75 -2.85 -12.65 3.85
C GLN A 75 -4.36 -12.47 4.02
N GLY A 76 -4.98 -13.41 4.73
CA GLY A 76 -6.42 -13.46 4.89
C GLY A 76 -7.13 -13.58 3.54
N ARG A 77 -7.86 -12.53 3.15
CA ARG A 77 -8.60 -12.50 1.87
C ARG A 77 -7.77 -12.01 0.68
N LEU A 78 -6.61 -11.39 0.92
CA LEU A 78 -5.79 -10.85 -0.14
C LEU A 78 -4.90 -11.96 -0.71
N ARG A 79 -5.14 -12.31 -1.98
CA ARG A 79 -4.37 -13.32 -2.72
C ARG A 79 -3.07 -12.71 -3.22
N LEU A 80 -1.95 -13.12 -2.63
CA LEU A 80 -0.65 -12.49 -2.83
C LEU A 80 0.38 -13.50 -3.35
N SER A 81 1.27 -13.02 -4.21
CA SER A 81 2.47 -13.76 -4.62
C SER A 81 3.72 -13.01 -4.16
N CYS A 82 4.60 -13.75 -3.51
CA CYS A 82 5.90 -13.28 -3.05
C CYS A 82 6.96 -13.76 -4.04
N GLU A 83 7.57 -12.83 -4.76
CA GLU A 83 8.77 -13.07 -5.54
C GLU A 83 9.99 -12.76 -4.68
N GLN A 84 10.72 -13.79 -4.28
CA GLN A 84 12.03 -13.67 -3.66
C GLN A 84 13.13 -13.77 -4.73
N ARG A 85 14.14 -12.91 -4.63
CA ARG A 85 15.31 -12.93 -5.50
C ARG A 85 16.58 -12.77 -4.66
N VAL A 86 17.48 -13.73 -4.78
CA VAL A 86 18.81 -13.71 -4.14
C VAL A 86 19.87 -13.51 -5.21
N THR A 87 20.62 -12.42 -5.12
CA THR A 87 21.66 -12.05 -6.08
C THR A 87 22.99 -11.81 -5.36
N PRO A 88 24.11 -12.40 -5.80
CA PRO A 88 25.41 -12.10 -5.22
C PRO A 88 25.86 -10.67 -5.56
N VAL A 89 26.41 -9.97 -4.57
CA VAL A 89 26.95 -8.61 -4.68
C VAL A 89 28.29 -8.59 -3.92
N GLY A 90 29.38 -8.88 -4.63
CA GLY A 90 30.68 -9.13 -4.01
C GLY A 90 30.62 -10.29 -3.01
N ASP A 91 31.02 -10.04 -1.77
CA ASP A 91 30.98 -11.01 -0.66
C ASP A 91 29.63 -11.03 0.09
N LEU A 92 28.65 -10.26 -0.39
CA LEU A 92 27.31 -10.19 0.16
C LEU A 92 26.29 -10.87 -0.77
N LEU A 93 25.14 -11.23 -0.21
CA LEU A 93 23.95 -11.65 -0.93
C LEU A 93 22.88 -10.57 -0.75
N GLN A 94 22.37 -10.01 -1.84
CA GLN A 94 21.19 -9.15 -1.84
C GLN A 94 19.94 -10.03 -1.97
N LEU A 95 19.10 -9.98 -0.94
CA LEU A 95 17.79 -10.60 -0.92
C LEU A 95 16.73 -9.52 -1.13
N SER A 96 15.97 -9.64 -2.23
CA SER A 96 14.81 -8.81 -2.53
C SER A 96 13.54 -9.63 -2.44
N ILE A 97 12.53 -9.14 -1.73
CA ILE A 97 11.18 -9.69 -1.70
C ILE A 97 10.22 -8.68 -2.30
N ARG A 98 9.52 -9.06 -3.38
CA ARG A 98 8.47 -8.27 -4.01
C ARG A 98 7.15 -8.99 -3.84
N VAL A 99 6.12 -8.26 -3.42
CA VAL A 99 4.79 -8.82 -3.18
C VAL A 99 3.82 -8.23 -4.18
N HIS A 100 3.14 -9.09 -4.93
CA HIS A 100 2.18 -8.73 -5.96
C HIS A 100 0.78 -9.21 -5.58
N ASP A 101 -0.22 -8.43 -5.96
CA ASP A 101 -1.61 -8.88 -6.00
C ASP A 101 -1.78 -9.85 -7.18
N ARG A 102 -2.23 -11.07 -6.90
CA ARG A 102 -2.42 -12.10 -7.93
C ARG A 102 -3.67 -11.89 -8.78
N GLU A 103 -4.67 -11.21 -8.25
CA GLU A 103 -5.96 -11.02 -8.91
C GLU A 103 -5.97 -9.75 -9.75
N ARG A 104 -5.45 -8.64 -9.22
CA ARG A 104 -5.48 -7.34 -9.91
C ARG A 104 -4.33 -7.15 -10.91
N GLY A 105 -3.22 -7.86 -10.73
CA GLY A 105 -1.99 -7.64 -11.50
C GLY A 105 -1.41 -6.24 -11.29
N GLY A 106 -0.30 -5.94 -11.98
CA GLY A 106 0.36 -4.62 -11.91
C GLY A 106 1.63 -4.57 -11.05
N PRO A 107 2.08 -3.37 -10.65
CA PRO A 107 3.32 -3.20 -9.89
C PRO A 107 3.20 -3.85 -8.50
N PRO A 108 4.34 -4.21 -7.87
CA PRO A 108 4.31 -4.81 -6.54
C PRO A 108 3.68 -3.86 -5.52
N LEU A 109 2.80 -4.40 -4.68
CA LEU A 109 2.20 -3.69 -3.54
C LEU A 109 3.25 -3.38 -2.47
N ALA A 110 4.26 -4.23 -2.31
CA ALA A 110 5.36 -4.03 -1.38
C ALA A 110 6.68 -4.56 -1.93
N ARG A 111 7.79 -3.94 -1.50
CA ARG A 111 9.16 -4.38 -1.78
C ARG A 111 10.01 -4.22 -0.53
N LEU A 112 10.77 -5.26 -0.17
CA LEU A 112 11.77 -5.21 0.88
C LEU A 112 13.10 -5.75 0.34
N GLU A 113 14.18 -5.10 0.70
CA GLU A 113 15.53 -5.48 0.27
C GLU A 113 16.46 -5.51 1.48
N THR A 114 17.34 -6.50 1.50
CA THR A 114 18.34 -6.65 2.56
C THR A 114 19.63 -7.24 2.01
N LEU A 115 20.74 -6.93 2.67
CA LEU A 115 22.06 -7.49 2.37
C LEU A 115 22.47 -8.43 3.49
N VAL A 116 22.97 -9.61 3.13
CA VAL A 116 23.39 -10.65 4.07
C VAL A 116 24.82 -11.06 3.72
N ALA A 117 25.69 -11.20 4.72
CA ALA A 117 27.05 -11.69 4.50
C ALA A 117 27.04 -13.16 4.06
N ARG A 118 27.78 -13.49 3.01
CA ARG A 118 27.85 -14.86 2.45
C ARG A 118 28.48 -15.86 3.43
N ASP A 119 29.35 -15.38 4.31
CA ASP A 119 30.16 -16.18 5.23
C ASP A 119 29.41 -16.61 6.51
N ARG A 120 28.29 -15.97 6.85
CA ARG A 120 27.46 -16.36 8.02
C ARG A 120 26.65 -17.65 7.80
N LEU A 121 26.71 -18.25 6.61
CA LEU A 121 26.06 -19.52 6.29
C LEU A 121 26.94 -20.76 6.58
N GLN A 122 28.16 -20.57 7.11
CA GLN A 122 29.08 -21.66 7.50
C GLN A 122 29.11 -21.93 9.02
N VAL A 123 28.05 -21.65 9.77
CA VAL A 123 27.97 -22.16 11.15
C VAL A 123 27.42 -23.59 11.09
N THR A 124 28.36 -24.49 11.38
CA THR A 124 28.52 -25.95 11.29
C THR A 124 27.40 -26.83 11.91
N PRO A 125 27.50 -28.18 11.79
CA PRO A 125 26.47 -29.12 11.32
C PRO A 125 25.42 -29.57 12.35
#